data_AF-A0A1W9U752-F1
#
_entry.id   AF-A0A1W9U752-F1
#
_cell.length_a   1.000
_cell.length_b   1.000
_cell.length_c   1.000
_cell.angle_alpha   90.00
_cell.angle_beta   90.00
_cell.angle_gamma   90.00
#
_symmetry.space_group_name_H-M   'P 1'
#
loop_
_entity.id
_entity.type
_entity.pdbx_description
1 polymer ?
#
loop_
_entity_poly.entity_id
_entity_poly.type
_entity_poly.pdbx_seq_one_letter_code
_entity_poly.pdbx_strand_id
1 'polypeptide(L)'
;MTGFKQLQLFSDINTTICFKNSKDSELAAKNILEILPKANIVTLPIEFRDINHLLVEKGQEAVKSFLTKEDKVDKERELKGLKKDNTFEVVNCRYFPNPGPDNTEATLEAALERANILKIKKILVSSCTGKTAFKAVDLFGHTFSLIIVTHVTGFKKPDHQELAEKDRKLLLEMGAVVLTAQHAFGGVGRAFRNKTGTYQIDEVIAYTLRTFGQGTKVAIEMALMATDAGLIRTDEDVISIGGTAAGVDTALLLKPAHTQNFFDIKVKEIICKPLDF
;
A
#
# COMPACT_ATOMS: atom_id res chain seq x y z
N MET A 1 26.82 42.74 -12.61
CA MET A 1 25.43 42.25 -12.69
C MET A 1 25.37 41.10 -13.68
N THR A 2 25.51 39.88 -13.20
CA THR A 2 25.39 38.66 -14.01
C THR A 2 23.93 38.27 -14.02
N GLY A 3 23.18 38.80 -15.00
CA GLY A 3 21.77 38.51 -15.20
C GLY A 3 21.57 37.13 -15.84
N PHE A 4 20.72 36.32 -15.23
CA PHE A 4 20.25 35.05 -15.79
C PHE A 4 19.50 35.30 -17.11
N LYS A 5 19.96 34.69 -18.22
CA LYS A 5 19.38 34.94 -19.55
C LYS A 5 18.27 33.99 -19.96
N GLN A 6 18.06 32.85 -19.29
CA GLN A 6 16.93 31.98 -19.60
C GLN A 6 16.70 30.96 -18.48
N LEU A 7 15.48 30.89 -17.96
CA LEU A 7 14.99 29.83 -17.08
C LEU A 7 13.77 29.21 -17.79
N GLN A 8 13.90 27.98 -18.30
CA GLN A 8 12.76 27.23 -18.82
C GLN A 8 12.31 26.26 -17.72
N LEU A 9 11.20 26.61 -17.06
CA LEU A 9 10.51 25.73 -16.12
C LEU A 9 9.59 24.82 -16.93
N PHE A 10 9.90 23.52 -16.98
CA PHE A 10 8.97 22.50 -17.44
C PHE A 10 8.24 21.93 -16.23
N SER A 11 6.93 21.71 -16.37
CA SER A 11 5.96 21.49 -15.29
C SER A 11 6.06 20.13 -14.57
N ASP A 12 7.19 19.42 -14.62
CA ASP A 12 7.38 18.13 -13.97
C ASP A 12 8.55 18.13 -12.99
N ILE A 13 8.40 17.32 -11.93
CA ILE A 13 9.21 17.24 -10.69
C ILE A 13 10.71 16.94 -10.91
N ASN A 14 11.15 16.67 -12.15
CA ASN A 14 12.54 16.42 -12.53
C ASN A 14 13.04 17.51 -13.49
N THR A 15 13.02 18.77 -13.07
CA THR A 15 13.52 19.88 -13.91
C THR A 15 15.05 19.83 -13.98
N THR A 16 15.60 19.67 -15.18
CA THR A 16 17.03 19.83 -15.43
C THR A 16 17.33 21.31 -15.65
N ILE A 17 18.25 21.87 -14.86
CA ILE A 17 18.61 23.29 -14.94
C ILE A 17 20.08 23.41 -15.35
N CYS A 18 20.33 24.16 -16.41
CA CYS A 18 21.66 24.26 -17.02
C CYS A 18 22.25 25.66 -16.86
N PHE A 19 23.49 25.72 -16.38
CA PHE A 19 24.21 26.98 -16.23
C PHE A 19 25.60 26.92 -16.86
N LYS A 20 26.11 28.08 -17.27
CA LYS A 20 27.50 28.19 -17.73
C LYS A 20 28.43 28.15 -16.53
N ASN A 21 29.52 27.41 -16.66
CA ASN A 21 30.59 27.40 -15.68
C ASN A 21 31.09 28.85 -15.51
N SER A 22 30.84 29.45 -14.36
CA SER A 22 31.41 30.74 -13.98
C SER A 22 32.02 30.56 -12.59
N LYS A 23 32.89 31.48 -12.14
CA LYS A 23 33.53 31.35 -10.81
C LYS A 23 32.54 31.20 -9.65
N ASP A 24 31.27 31.55 -9.85
CA ASP A 24 30.18 31.46 -8.87
C ASP A 24 29.18 30.31 -9.16
N SER A 25 29.52 29.34 -10.02
CA SER A 25 28.62 28.24 -10.43
C SER A 25 28.19 27.36 -9.27
N GLU A 26 29.08 27.08 -8.31
CA GLU A 26 28.76 26.30 -7.10
C GLU A 26 27.79 27.03 -6.16
N LEU A 27 27.98 28.34 -5.97
CA LEU A 27 27.09 29.15 -5.13
C LEU A 27 25.70 29.29 -5.78
N ALA A 28 25.65 29.46 -7.10
CA ALA A 28 24.40 29.50 -7.85
C ALA A 28 23.67 28.14 -7.78
N ALA A 29 24.38 27.02 -7.95
CA ALA A 29 23.82 25.68 -7.83
C ALA A 29 23.22 25.45 -6.44
N LYS A 30 23.92 25.87 -5.38
CA LYS A 30 23.45 25.77 -4.00
C LYS A 30 22.15 26.55 -3.77
N ASN A 31 22.10 27.81 -4.18
CA ASN A 31 20.90 28.65 -4.03
C ASN A 31 19.69 28.08 -4.79
N ILE A 32 19.92 27.37 -5.90
CA ILE A 32 18.86 26.75 -6.69
C ILE A 32 18.36 25.47 -6.06
N LEU A 33 19.24 24.64 -5.51
CA LEU A 33 18.84 23.43 -4.77
C LEU A 33 18.09 23.77 -3.48
N GLU A 34 18.32 24.95 -2.88
CA GLU A 34 17.50 25.43 -1.76
C GLU A 34 16.03 25.68 -2.18
N ILE A 35 15.78 26.11 -3.42
CA ILE A 35 14.44 26.40 -3.95
C ILE A 35 13.82 25.16 -4.60
N LEU A 36 14.62 24.37 -5.32
CA LEU A 36 14.23 23.17 -6.07
C LEU A 36 15.16 22.00 -5.71
N PRO A 37 14.94 21.33 -4.56
CA PRO A 37 15.87 20.33 -4.02
C PRO A 37 16.06 19.08 -4.90
N LYS A 38 15.12 18.84 -5.82
CA LYS A 38 15.12 17.68 -6.73
C LYS A 38 15.56 18.03 -8.16
N ALA A 39 16.00 19.27 -8.39
CA ALA A 39 16.46 19.69 -9.72
C ALA A 39 17.79 19.02 -10.07
N ASN A 40 17.91 18.52 -11.30
CA ASN A 40 19.17 18.05 -11.83
C ASN A 40 19.96 19.25 -12.35
N ILE A 41 21.10 19.56 -11.73
CA ILE A 41 21.92 20.70 -12.15
C ILE A 41 23.03 20.22 -13.07
N VAL A 42 23.13 20.85 -14.24
CA VAL A 42 24.17 20.53 -15.22
C VAL A 42 24.95 21.79 -15.57
N THR A 43 26.25 21.77 -15.31
CA THR A 43 27.14 22.89 -15.61
C THR A 43 27.83 22.66 -16.96
N LEU A 44 27.60 23.58 -17.89
CA LEU A 44 28.23 23.56 -19.22
C LEU A 44 29.57 24.31 -19.20
N PRO A 45 30.60 23.85 -19.94
CA PRO A 45 31.83 24.60 -20.14
C PRO A 45 31.58 26.00 -20.75
N ILE A 46 32.46 26.96 -20.45
CA ILE A 46 32.31 28.38 -20.82
C ILE A 46 32.19 28.56 -22.34
N GLU A 47 32.85 27.70 -23.10
CA GLU A 47 32.85 27.69 -24.56
C GLU A 47 31.49 27.35 -25.18
N PHE A 48 30.55 26.78 -24.42
CA PHE A 48 29.21 26.46 -24.91
C PHE A 48 28.15 27.47 -24.46
N ARG A 49 27.29 27.89 -25.40
CA ARG A 49 26.24 28.88 -25.11
C ARG A 49 25.06 28.29 -24.33
N ASP A 50 24.66 27.07 -24.67
CA ASP A 50 23.54 26.32 -24.10
C ASP A 50 23.66 24.84 -24.55
N ILE A 51 22.72 24.00 -24.12
CA ILE A 51 22.69 22.57 -24.52
C ILE A 51 22.56 22.41 -26.04
N ASN A 52 21.82 23.29 -26.73
CA ASN A 52 21.65 23.19 -28.18
C ASN A 52 22.98 23.48 -28.90
N HIS A 53 23.76 24.45 -28.42
CA HIS A 53 25.10 24.73 -28.90
C HIS A 53 26.04 23.54 -28.67
N LEU A 54 25.97 22.89 -27.51
CA LEU A 54 26.73 21.65 -27.24
C LEU A 54 26.29 20.51 -28.16
N LEU A 55 24.98 20.34 -28.38
CA LEU A 55 24.42 19.31 -29.25
C LEU A 55 24.90 19.47 -30.70
N VAL A 56 24.89 20.71 -31.21
CA VAL A 56 25.35 21.02 -32.57
C VAL A 56 26.85 20.81 -32.72
N GLU A 57 27.66 21.19 -31.73
CA GLU A 57 29.13 21.12 -31.80
C GLU A 57 29.72 19.74 -31.48
N LYS A 58 29.10 18.97 -30.57
CA LYS A 58 29.66 17.73 -30.01
C LYS A 58 28.77 16.50 -30.18
N GLY A 59 27.55 16.67 -30.69
CA GLY A 59 26.62 15.58 -30.95
C GLY A 59 25.91 15.04 -29.70
N GLN A 60 24.97 14.11 -29.91
CA GLN A 60 24.06 13.60 -28.88
C GLN A 60 24.74 12.84 -27.74
N GLU A 61 25.77 12.05 -28.03
CA GLU A 61 26.47 11.26 -27.02
C GLU A 61 27.23 12.13 -26.02
N ALA A 62 27.79 13.26 -26.48
CA ALA A 62 28.41 14.24 -25.60
C ALA A 62 27.38 14.83 -24.63
N VAL A 63 26.20 15.24 -25.13
CA VAL A 63 25.13 15.78 -24.30
C VAL A 63 24.69 14.78 -23.23
N LYS A 64 24.48 13.50 -23.59
CA LYS A 64 24.14 12.45 -22.62
C LYS A 64 25.18 12.34 -21.51
N SER A 65 26.47 12.33 -21.86
CA SER A 65 27.55 12.22 -20.87
C SER A 65 27.58 13.39 -19.87
N PHE A 66 27.16 14.59 -20.26
CA PHE A 66 27.04 15.74 -19.35
C PHE A 66 25.79 15.69 -18.48
N LEU A 67 24.70 15.11 -18.98
CA LEU A 67 23.47 14.92 -18.21
C LEU A 67 23.57 13.77 -17.19
N THR A 68 24.47 12.80 -17.40
CA THR A 68 24.64 11.61 -16.56
C THR A 68 25.84 11.66 -15.63
N LYS A 69 26.65 12.72 -15.67
CA LYS A 69 27.69 12.96 -14.66
C LYS A 69 27.04 13.29 -13.32
N GLU A 70 26.69 12.25 -12.57
CA GLU A 70 26.62 12.32 -11.12
C GLU A 70 28.03 12.71 -10.64
N ASP A 71 28.23 13.98 -10.26
CA ASP A 71 29.43 14.35 -9.51
C ASP A 71 29.39 13.58 -8.18
N LYS A 72 30.21 12.53 -8.10
CA LYS A 72 30.39 11.61 -6.97
C LYS A 72 31.09 12.26 -5.76
N VAL A 73 30.83 13.54 -5.50
CA VAL A 73 31.33 14.23 -4.32
C VAL A 73 30.14 14.42 -3.38
N ASP A 74 30.24 13.77 -2.22
CA ASP A 74 29.42 13.95 -1.01
C ASP A 74 28.12 13.13 -0.79
N LYS A 75 27.94 11.95 -1.43
CA LYS A 75 26.95 10.95 -0.94
C LYS A 75 27.26 10.42 0.49
N GLU A 76 28.50 10.54 0.98
CA GLU A 76 28.87 10.16 2.36
C GLU A 76 28.64 11.27 3.40
N ARG A 77 28.47 12.54 2.99
CA ARG A 77 28.15 13.65 3.90
C ARG A 77 26.65 13.91 4.04
N GLU A 78 25.84 13.59 3.04
CA GLU A 78 24.37 13.74 3.12
C GLU A 78 23.72 12.81 4.16
N LEU A 79 24.30 11.63 4.44
CA LEU A 79 23.77 10.71 5.45
C LEU A 79 24.02 11.13 6.91
N LYS A 80 24.84 12.17 7.15
CA LYS A 80 25.13 12.66 8.52
C LYS A 80 24.59 14.07 8.81
N GLY A 81 23.90 14.70 7.85
CA GLY A 81 23.47 16.10 7.97
C GLY A 81 22.00 16.40 7.67
N LEU A 82 21.23 15.46 7.10
CA LEU A 82 19.81 15.67 6.89
C LEU A 82 19.06 15.47 8.21
N LYS A 83 18.66 16.58 8.85
CA LYS A 83 17.54 16.54 9.79
C LYS A 83 16.41 15.80 9.08
N LYS A 84 16.02 14.66 9.62
CA LYS A 84 14.91 13.84 9.14
C LYS A 84 13.71 14.76 8.94
N ASP A 85 13.38 15.07 7.69
CA ASP A 85 12.17 15.81 7.35
C ASP A 85 11.00 14.87 7.67
N ASN A 86 10.45 15.01 8.88
CA ASN A 86 9.39 14.16 9.41
C ASN A 86 8.01 14.51 8.82
N THR A 87 7.94 15.21 7.68
CA THR A 87 6.66 15.66 7.11
C THR A 87 5.90 14.54 6.41
N PHE A 88 6.58 13.57 5.80
CA PHE A 88 5.94 12.41 5.15
C PHE A 88 6.84 11.17 5.12
N GLU A 89 6.22 10.00 5.01
CA GLU A 89 6.88 8.72 4.71
C GLU A 89 6.45 8.25 3.32
N VAL A 90 7.39 7.76 2.53
CA VAL A 90 7.10 7.14 1.23
C VAL A 90 6.93 5.64 1.43
N VAL A 91 5.74 5.14 1.11
CA VAL A 91 5.40 3.72 1.17
C VAL A 91 4.94 3.24 -0.20
N ASN A 92 5.37 2.04 -0.59
CA ASN A 92 4.97 1.43 -1.86
C ASN A 92 3.59 0.77 -1.71
N CYS A 93 2.69 1.04 -2.66
CA CYS A 93 1.40 0.35 -2.78
C CYS A 93 1.35 -0.41 -4.11
N ARG A 94 1.07 -1.71 -4.06
CA ARG A 94 0.98 -2.59 -5.25
C ARG A 94 -0.44 -2.56 -5.82
N TYR A 95 -0.57 -2.16 -7.08
CA TYR A 95 -1.86 -2.13 -7.78
C TYR A 95 -1.98 -3.29 -8.75
N PHE A 96 -3.06 -4.05 -8.65
CA PHE A 96 -3.37 -5.13 -9.60
C PHE A 96 -4.28 -4.59 -10.72
N PRO A 97 -4.07 -4.95 -11.99
CA PRO A 97 -4.93 -4.47 -13.08
C PRO A 97 -6.40 -4.85 -12.89
N ASN A 98 -6.67 -6.08 -12.47
CA ASN A 98 -8.02 -6.65 -12.33
C ASN A 98 -8.20 -7.23 -10.91
N PRO A 99 -9.44 -7.39 -10.42
CA PRO A 99 -9.71 -7.99 -9.12
C PRO A 99 -9.73 -9.53 -9.21
N GLY A 100 -9.68 -10.19 -8.06
CA GLY A 100 -9.93 -11.63 -7.96
C GLY A 100 -8.71 -12.52 -7.67
N PRO A 101 -8.86 -13.85 -7.86
CA PRO A 101 -8.01 -14.85 -7.23
C PRO A 101 -6.58 -14.91 -7.77
N ASP A 102 -6.35 -14.45 -9.00
CA ASP A 102 -5.03 -14.45 -9.64
C ASP A 102 -4.01 -13.60 -8.85
N ASN A 103 -4.50 -12.64 -8.05
CA ASN A 103 -3.68 -11.77 -7.23
C ASN A 103 -3.30 -12.36 -5.87
N THR A 104 -3.77 -13.57 -5.53
CA THR A 104 -3.65 -14.14 -4.18
C THR A 104 -2.21 -14.21 -3.70
N GLU A 105 -1.32 -14.78 -4.50
CA GLU A 105 0.08 -14.97 -4.11
C GLU A 105 0.80 -13.64 -3.95
N ALA A 106 0.69 -12.76 -4.95
CA ALA A 106 1.25 -11.42 -4.89
C ALA A 106 0.66 -10.56 -3.74
N THR A 107 -0.57 -10.82 -3.30
CA THR A 107 -1.18 -10.13 -2.15
C THR A 107 -0.57 -10.61 -0.84
N LEU A 108 -0.42 -11.93 -0.68
CA LEU A 108 0.18 -12.53 0.52
C LEU A 108 1.67 -12.13 0.65
N GLU A 109 2.41 -12.10 -0.46
CA GLU A 109 3.80 -11.63 -0.48
C GLU A 109 3.95 -10.15 -0.07
N ALA A 110 3.12 -9.26 -0.64
CA ALA A 110 3.16 -7.84 -0.29
C ALA A 110 2.84 -7.61 1.20
N ALA A 111 1.87 -8.37 1.72
CA ALA A 111 1.53 -8.34 3.13
C ALA A 111 2.68 -8.87 4.01
N LEU A 112 3.36 -9.95 3.61
CA LEU A 112 4.51 -10.49 4.33
C LEU A 112 5.65 -9.48 4.42
N GLU A 113 6.02 -8.88 3.29
CA GLU A 113 7.06 -7.86 3.24
C GLU A 113 6.75 -6.72 4.20
N ARG A 114 5.53 -6.17 4.14
CA ARG A 114 5.14 -5.05 5.00
C ARG A 114 5.04 -5.46 6.47
N ALA A 115 4.52 -6.65 6.76
CA ALA A 115 4.44 -7.18 8.12
C ALA A 115 5.82 -7.25 8.79
N ASN A 116 6.82 -7.73 8.05
CA ASN A 116 8.20 -7.82 8.52
C ASN A 116 8.82 -6.44 8.78
N ILE A 117 8.65 -5.48 7.85
CA ILE A 117 9.17 -4.11 7.98
C ILE A 117 8.59 -3.43 9.22
N LEU A 118 7.28 -3.54 9.42
CA LEU A 118 6.56 -2.89 10.52
C LEU A 118 6.54 -3.70 11.82
N LYS A 119 7.09 -4.92 11.81
CA LYS A 119 7.09 -5.87 12.94
C LYS A 119 5.68 -6.16 13.46
N ILE A 120 4.72 -6.26 12.54
CA ILE A 120 3.33 -6.63 12.86
C ILE A 120 3.30 -8.09 13.29
N LYS A 121 2.52 -8.41 14.32
CA LYS A 121 2.46 -9.77 14.89
C LYS A 121 1.23 -10.55 14.44
N LYS A 122 0.14 -9.85 14.09
CA LYS A 122 -1.15 -10.47 13.78
C LYS A 122 -1.57 -10.17 12.35
N ILE A 123 -1.98 -11.23 11.66
CA ILE A 123 -2.45 -11.18 10.28
C ILE A 123 -3.83 -11.82 10.23
N LEU A 124 -4.79 -11.11 9.62
CA LEU A 124 -6.11 -11.64 9.31
C LEU A 124 -6.21 -11.97 7.83
N VAL A 125 -6.78 -13.12 7.50
CA VAL A 125 -6.95 -13.57 6.10
C VAL A 125 -8.36 -14.10 5.86
N SER A 126 -9.06 -13.58 4.84
CA SER A 126 -10.33 -14.15 4.41
C SER A 126 -10.12 -15.49 3.70
N SER A 127 -10.87 -16.53 4.09
CA SER A 127 -10.95 -17.76 3.29
C SER A 127 -12.27 -18.50 3.52
N CYS A 128 -13.04 -18.70 2.44
CA CYS A 128 -14.32 -19.40 2.53
C CYS A 128 -14.15 -20.93 2.46
N THR A 129 -13.35 -21.42 1.51
CA THR A 129 -13.13 -22.86 1.27
C THR A 129 -11.82 -23.39 1.87
N GLY A 130 -10.99 -22.52 2.45
CA GLY A 130 -9.69 -22.86 3.04
C GLY A 130 -8.50 -22.77 2.08
N LYS A 131 -8.70 -22.69 0.75
CA LYS A 131 -7.59 -22.63 -0.23
C LYS A 131 -6.57 -21.52 0.06
N THR A 132 -7.06 -20.30 0.31
CA THR A 132 -6.20 -19.17 0.69
C THR A 132 -5.61 -19.35 2.09
N ALA A 133 -6.36 -19.95 3.01
CA ALA A 133 -5.90 -20.18 4.37
C ALA A 133 -4.67 -21.09 4.41
N PHE A 134 -4.65 -22.19 3.65
CA PHE A 134 -3.49 -23.07 3.58
C PHE A 134 -2.25 -22.34 3.06
N LYS A 135 -2.37 -21.58 1.96
CA LYS A 135 -1.27 -20.75 1.45
C LYS A 135 -0.77 -19.73 2.50
N ALA A 136 -1.70 -19.13 3.23
CA ALA A 136 -1.37 -18.18 4.29
C ALA A 136 -0.67 -18.84 5.48
N VAL A 137 -1.08 -20.05 5.88
CA VAL A 137 -0.41 -20.80 6.95
C VAL A 137 1.01 -21.17 6.54
N ASP A 138 1.21 -21.65 5.31
CA ASP A 138 2.55 -21.99 4.81
C ASP A 138 3.49 -20.77 4.83
N LEU A 139 2.97 -19.58 4.52
CA LEU A 139 3.75 -18.35 4.44
C LEU A 139 3.96 -17.66 5.80
N PHE A 140 2.93 -17.65 6.66
CA PHE A 140 2.91 -16.84 7.88
C PHE A 140 2.99 -17.65 9.18
N GLY A 141 2.58 -18.92 9.16
CA GLY A 141 2.25 -19.70 10.36
C GLY A 141 3.39 -19.88 11.36
N HIS A 142 4.64 -19.78 10.91
CA HIS A 142 5.81 -19.89 11.78
C HIS A 142 6.18 -18.60 12.52
N THR A 143 5.77 -17.44 12.01
CA THR A 143 6.27 -16.13 12.46
C THR A 143 5.16 -15.23 12.99
N PHE A 144 3.93 -15.40 12.51
CA PHE A 144 2.80 -14.52 12.81
C PHE A 144 1.66 -15.29 13.46
N SER A 145 0.92 -14.61 14.32
CA SER A 145 -0.38 -15.12 14.78
C SER A 145 -1.41 -14.92 13.67
N LEU A 146 -1.79 -16.02 13.02
CA LEU A 146 -2.67 -16.02 11.87
C LEU A 146 -4.12 -16.29 12.27
N ILE A 147 -5.02 -15.39 11.86
CA ILE A 147 -6.46 -15.49 12.09
C ILE A 147 -7.16 -15.64 10.73
N ILE A 148 -7.68 -16.82 10.47
CA ILE A 148 -8.46 -17.13 9.28
C ILE A 148 -9.92 -16.78 9.55
N VAL A 149 -10.48 -15.85 8.77
CA VAL A 149 -11.89 -15.47 8.88
C VAL A 149 -12.67 -16.12 7.74
N THR A 150 -13.66 -16.91 8.11
CA THR A 150 -14.54 -17.65 7.19
C THR A 150 -15.88 -16.94 7.05
N HIS A 151 -16.69 -17.35 6.07
CA HIS A 151 -18.08 -16.94 6.00
C HIS A 151 -18.88 -17.42 7.22
N VAL A 152 -19.89 -16.65 7.61
CA VAL A 152 -20.89 -17.08 8.58
C VAL A 152 -21.54 -18.42 8.15
N THR A 153 -21.75 -19.34 9.10
CA THR A 153 -22.53 -20.57 8.82
C THR A 153 -23.92 -20.18 8.33
N GLY A 154 -24.39 -20.82 7.27
CA GLY A 154 -25.67 -20.47 6.66
C GLY A 154 -25.58 -19.52 5.47
N PHE A 155 -24.40 -18.98 5.14
CA PHE A 155 -24.24 -17.97 4.08
C PHE A 155 -24.69 -18.49 2.69
N LYS A 156 -24.20 -19.67 2.29
CA LYS A 156 -24.55 -20.29 1.00
C LYS A 156 -25.90 -21.00 1.02
N LYS A 157 -26.20 -21.68 2.13
CA LYS A 157 -27.47 -22.38 2.40
C LYS A 157 -27.59 -22.67 3.91
N PRO A 158 -28.80 -22.90 4.46
CA PRO A 158 -28.99 -23.20 5.88
C PRO A 158 -28.08 -24.32 6.40
N ASP A 159 -27.61 -24.17 7.63
CA ASP A 159 -26.84 -25.17 8.39
C ASP A 159 -25.55 -25.67 7.71
N HIS A 160 -25.00 -24.87 6.78
CA HIS A 160 -23.83 -25.24 6.00
C HIS A 160 -22.68 -24.26 6.20
N GLN A 161 -21.50 -24.82 6.47
CA GLN A 161 -20.23 -24.11 6.43
C GLN A 161 -19.44 -24.56 5.19
N GLU A 162 -18.89 -23.59 4.46
CA GLU A 162 -18.15 -23.79 3.22
C GLU A 162 -16.76 -24.38 3.45
N LEU A 163 -16.13 -24.03 4.58
CA LEU A 163 -14.91 -24.67 5.06
C LEU A 163 -15.24 -26.06 5.61
N ALA A 164 -14.68 -27.10 5.01
CA ALA A 164 -14.89 -28.46 5.48
C ALA A 164 -14.30 -28.65 6.88
N GLU A 165 -15.00 -29.40 7.74
CA GLU A 165 -14.56 -29.63 9.13
C GLU A 165 -13.17 -30.29 9.22
N LYS A 166 -12.83 -31.16 8.27
CA LYS A 166 -11.48 -31.74 8.15
C LYS A 166 -10.40 -30.68 7.94
N ASP A 167 -10.67 -29.68 7.10
CA ASP A 167 -9.72 -28.63 6.73
C ASP A 167 -9.64 -27.61 7.86
N ARG A 168 -10.76 -27.35 8.54
CA ARG A 168 -10.79 -26.55 9.77
C ARG A 168 -9.90 -27.14 10.85
N LYS A 169 -10.01 -28.45 11.12
CA LYS A 169 -9.16 -29.14 12.11
C LYS A 169 -7.69 -29.06 11.74
N LEU A 170 -7.36 -29.29 10.47
CA LEU A 170 -5.99 -29.19 9.99
C LEU A 170 -5.41 -27.78 10.16
N LEU A 171 -6.16 -26.73 9.82
CA LEU A 171 -5.72 -25.34 10.04
C LEU A 171 -5.45 -25.03 11.53
N LEU A 172 -6.27 -25.55 12.44
CA LEU A 172 -6.07 -25.42 13.89
C LEU A 172 -4.82 -26.18 14.36
N GLU A 173 -4.60 -27.40 13.85
CA GLU A 173 -3.40 -28.21 14.14
C GLU A 173 -2.12 -27.53 13.65
N MET A 174 -2.20 -26.78 12.55
CA MET A 174 -1.09 -25.96 12.03
C MET A 174 -0.91 -24.64 12.80
N GLY A 175 -1.67 -24.40 13.87
CA GLY A 175 -1.50 -23.25 14.77
C GLY A 175 -2.26 -21.98 14.37
N ALA A 176 -3.07 -22.01 13.31
CA ALA A 176 -3.94 -20.89 12.97
C ALA A 176 -5.18 -20.84 13.88
N VAL A 177 -5.75 -19.65 14.03
CA VAL A 177 -7.08 -19.47 14.63
C VAL A 177 -8.11 -19.36 13.52
N VAL A 178 -9.23 -20.09 13.62
CA VAL A 178 -10.33 -19.99 12.64
C VAL A 178 -11.55 -19.32 13.28
N LEU A 179 -11.91 -18.15 12.75
CA LEU A 179 -13.11 -17.40 13.14
C LEU A 179 -14.24 -17.64 12.14
N THR A 180 -15.38 -18.09 12.68
CA THR A 180 -16.67 -18.15 11.99
C THR A 180 -17.66 -17.36 12.84
N ALA A 181 -18.15 -16.23 12.32
CA ALA A 181 -19.07 -15.36 13.04
C ALA A 181 -19.93 -14.57 12.05
N GLN A 182 -20.93 -13.85 12.57
CA GLN A 182 -21.74 -12.92 11.78
C GLN A 182 -20.85 -11.88 11.10
N HIS A 183 -21.13 -11.57 9.83
CA HIS A 183 -20.47 -10.47 9.12
C HIS A 183 -20.87 -9.13 9.74
N ALA A 184 -19.89 -8.29 10.08
CA ALA A 184 -20.14 -7.00 10.73
C ALA A 184 -20.99 -6.05 9.86
N PHE A 185 -20.87 -6.11 8.53
CA PHE A 185 -21.70 -5.37 7.58
C PHE A 185 -22.78 -6.26 6.92
N GLY A 186 -23.51 -7.01 7.74
CA GLY A 186 -24.59 -7.84 7.27
C GLY A 186 -25.63 -8.09 8.34
N GLY A 187 -25.28 -8.90 9.35
CA GLY A 187 -26.16 -9.30 10.45
C GLY A 187 -27.68 -9.27 10.22
N VAL A 188 -28.39 -8.69 11.19
CA VAL A 188 -29.85 -8.52 11.13
C VAL A 188 -30.26 -7.53 10.02
N GLY A 189 -29.42 -6.54 9.70
CA GLY A 189 -29.68 -5.60 8.61
C GLY A 189 -29.95 -6.31 7.27
N ARG A 190 -29.14 -7.31 6.93
CA ARG A 190 -29.33 -8.15 5.74
C ARG A 190 -30.67 -8.86 5.74
N ALA A 191 -31.16 -9.33 6.89
CA ALA A 191 -32.47 -9.94 6.99
C ALA A 191 -33.59 -8.93 6.70
N PHE A 192 -33.50 -7.71 7.23
CA PHE A 192 -34.43 -6.61 6.93
C PHE A 192 -34.43 -6.26 5.44
N ARG A 193 -33.26 -6.04 4.84
CA ARG A 193 -33.09 -5.78 3.41
C ARG A 193 -33.73 -6.88 2.57
N ASN A 194 -33.41 -8.15 2.84
CA ASN A 194 -33.95 -9.29 2.08
C ASN A 194 -35.48 -9.40 2.19
N LYS A 195 -36.05 -9.05 3.36
CA LYS A 195 -37.49 -9.14 3.60
C LYS A 195 -38.28 -7.97 3.00
N THR A 196 -37.69 -6.77 2.99
CA THR A 196 -38.42 -5.51 2.73
C THR A 196 -37.94 -4.76 1.49
N GLY A 197 -36.76 -5.10 0.94
CA GLY A 197 -36.15 -4.37 -0.17
C GLY A 197 -35.56 -3.00 0.20
N THR A 198 -35.45 -2.68 1.50
CA THR A 198 -34.93 -1.39 1.99
C THR A 198 -33.41 -1.36 2.14
N TYR A 199 -32.83 -0.16 2.24
CA TYR A 199 -31.41 0.04 2.57
C TYR A 199 -31.15 -0.07 4.07
N GLN A 200 -29.95 -0.51 4.44
CA GLN A 200 -29.51 -0.61 5.83
C GLN A 200 -28.15 0.08 5.99
N ILE A 201 -27.92 0.69 7.16
CA ILE A 201 -26.76 1.56 7.39
C ILE A 201 -25.44 0.79 7.26
N ASP A 202 -25.39 -0.42 7.81
CA ASP A 202 -24.23 -1.30 7.73
C ASP A 202 -23.90 -1.67 6.28
N GLU A 203 -24.94 -1.85 5.44
CA GLU A 203 -24.76 -2.08 4.02
C GLU A 203 -24.35 -0.81 3.25
N VAL A 204 -24.86 0.36 3.62
CA VAL A 204 -24.42 1.64 3.05
C VAL A 204 -22.91 1.81 3.28
N ILE A 205 -22.44 1.54 4.50
CA ILE A 205 -21.00 1.54 4.83
C ILE A 205 -20.25 0.54 3.95
N ALA A 206 -20.75 -0.69 3.79
CA ALA A 206 -20.14 -1.69 2.92
C ALA A 206 -20.04 -1.22 1.47
N TYR A 207 -21.08 -0.58 0.92
CA TYR A 207 -21.05 0.00 -0.43
C TYR A 207 -20.06 1.15 -0.53
N THR A 208 -19.96 2.01 0.49
CA THR A 208 -18.95 3.06 0.55
C THR A 208 -17.53 2.47 0.55
N LEU A 209 -17.25 1.42 1.34
CA LEU A 209 -15.93 0.80 1.35
C LEU A 209 -15.59 0.09 0.04
N ARG A 210 -16.58 -0.41 -0.68
CA ARG A 210 -16.41 -1.03 -2.00
C ARG A 210 -16.00 -0.05 -3.09
N THR A 211 -16.12 1.27 -2.87
CA THR A 211 -15.52 2.26 -3.79
C THR A 211 -13.98 2.21 -3.78
N PHE A 212 -13.39 1.45 -2.85
CA PHE A 212 -11.97 1.10 -2.80
C PHE A 212 -11.69 -0.38 -3.16
N GLY A 213 -12.70 -1.12 -3.64
CA GLY A 213 -12.63 -2.55 -3.98
C GLY A 213 -13.34 -3.46 -2.97
N GLN A 214 -13.80 -4.62 -3.43
CA GLN A 214 -14.47 -5.61 -2.57
C GLN A 214 -13.55 -6.08 -1.43
N GLY A 215 -12.28 -6.33 -1.75
CA GLY A 215 -11.27 -6.74 -0.77
C GLY A 215 -11.07 -5.72 0.36
N THR A 216 -11.15 -4.42 0.07
CA THR A 216 -11.06 -3.35 1.10
C THR A 216 -12.18 -3.46 2.13
N LYS A 217 -13.43 -3.60 1.64
CA LYS A 217 -14.59 -3.82 2.52
C LYS A 217 -14.40 -5.07 3.37
N VAL A 218 -13.99 -6.18 2.75
CA VAL A 218 -13.79 -7.47 3.44
C VAL A 218 -12.72 -7.36 4.52
N ALA A 219 -11.56 -6.76 4.21
CA ALA A 219 -10.47 -6.59 5.15
C ALA A 219 -10.88 -5.77 6.39
N ILE A 220 -11.66 -4.71 6.19
CA ILE A 220 -12.20 -3.90 7.30
C ILE A 220 -13.24 -4.68 8.10
N GLU A 221 -14.17 -5.36 7.43
CA GLU A 221 -15.22 -6.18 8.07
C GLU A 221 -14.63 -7.26 8.98
N MET A 222 -13.60 -7.96 8.50
CA MET A 222 -12.91 -9.01 9.26
C MET A 222 -12.23 -8.48 10.51
N ALA A 223 -11.63 -7.28 10.45
CA ALA A 223 -10.99 -6.67 11.61
C ALA A 223 -12.02 -6.41 12.71
N LEU A 224 -13.20 -5.91 12.36
CA LEU A 224 -14.30 -5.72 13.32
C LEU A 224 -14.73 -7.05 13.93
N MET A 225 -14.97 -8.06 13.09
CA MET A 225 -15.37 -9.40 13.55
C MET A 225 -14.36 -10.03 14.51
N ALA A 226 -13.06 -9.95 14.18
CA ALA A 226 -12.00 -10.50 15.01
C ALA A 226 -11.80 -9.74 16.32
N THR A 227 -12.03 -8.41 16.31
CA THR A 227 -11.97 -7.58 17.53
C THR A 227 -13.13 -7.92 18.47
N ASP A 228 -14.34 -8.05 17.93
CA ASP A 228 -15.52 -8.42 18.71
C ASP A 228 -15.42 -9.84 19.29
N ALA A 229 -14.72 -10.74 18.59
CA ALA A 229 -14.39 -12.08 19.09
C ALA A 229 -13.24 -12.11 20.12
N GLY A 230 -12.60 -10.97 20.42
CA GLY A 230 -11.47 -10.89 21.35
C GLY A 230 -10.15 -11.46 20.82
N LEU A 231 -10.02 -11.67 19.50
CA LEU A 231 -8.83 -12.27 18.90
C LEU A 231 -7.72 -11.24 18.61
N ILE A 232 -8.09 -9.97 18.39
CA ILE A 232 -7.15 -8.86 18.18
C ILE A 232 -7.43 -7.73 19.18
N ARG A 233 -6.37 -7.04 19.62
CA ARG A 233 -6.49 -5.91 20.55
C ARG A 233 -6.63 -4.60 19.77
N THR A 234 -7.25 -3.60 20.38
CA THR A 234 -7.47 -2.27 19.77
C THR A 234 -6.30 -1.30 19.99
N ASP A 235 -5.26 -1.71 20.71
CA ASP A 235 -4.04 -0.93 20.96
C ASP A 235 -2.83 -1.39 20.10
N GLU A 236 -3.04 -2.37 19.22
CA GLU A 236 -2.03 -2.88 18.29
C GLU A 236 -2.47 -2.67 16.83
N ASP A 237 -1.52 -2.56 15.92
CA ASP A 237 -1.79 -2.57 14.48
C ASP A 237 -1.82 -4.01 13.95
N VAL A 238 -2.68 -4.26 12.98
CA VAL A 238 -2.83 -5.55 12.32
C VAL A 238 -2.80 -5.40 10.81
N ILE A 239 -2.38 -6.45 10.11
CA ILE A 239 -2.58 -6.54 8.66
C ILE A 239 -3.81 -7.39 8.39
N SER A 240 -4.76 -6.84 7.64
CA SER A 240 -5.99 -7.52 7.26
C SER A 240 -6.06 -7.71 5.75
N ILE A 241 -6.25 -8.94 5.32
CA ILE A 241 -6.15 -9.38 3.93
C ILE A 241 -7.51 -9.91 3.45
N GLY A 242 -8.11 -9.19 2.50
CA GLY A 242 -9.41 -9.47 1.91
C GLY A 242 -9.33 -9.69 0.40
N GLY A 243 -10.44 -10.13 -0.21
CA GLY A 243 -10.49 -10.45 -1.63
C GLY A 243 -11.83 -10.20 -2.31
N THR A 244 -11.80 -10.32 -3.64
CA THR A 244 -12.98 -10.23 -4.50
C THR A 244 -13.40 -11.62 -4.99
N ALA A 245 -14.63 -12.04 -4.68
CA ALA A 245 -15.25 -13.32 -5.04
C ALA A 245 -14.52 -14.59 -4.51
N ALA A 246 -13.27 -14.80 -4.87
CA ALA A 246 -12.40 -15.88 -4.40
C ALA A 246 -10.95 -15.39 -4.30
N GLY A 247 -10.15 -16.06 -3.47
CA GLY A 247 -8.77 -15.64 -3.22
C GLY A 247 -8.70 -14.34 -2.41
N VAL A 248 -7.55 -13.69 -2.47
CA VAL A 248 -7.32 -12.35 -1.88
C VAL A 248 -6.65 -11.45 -2.90
N ASP A 249 -7.00 -10.16 -2.88
CA ASP A 249 -6.46 -9.16 -3.81
C ASP A 249 -6.17 -7.82 -3.13
N THR A 250 -6.43 -7.71 -1.83
CA THR A 250 -6.29 -6.47 -1.06
C THR A 250 -5.69 -6.77 0.30
N ALA A 251 -4.68 -5.99 0.69
CA ALA A 251 -4.10 -6.04 2.04
C ALA A 251 -3.98 -4.63 2.62
N LEU A 252 -4.42 -4.47 3.87
CA LEU A 252 -4.45 -3.19 4.58
C LEU A 252 -3.68 -3.30 5.90
N LEU A 253 -2.92 -2.26 6.24
CA LEU A 253 -2.52 -2.01 7.63
C LEU A 253 -3.63 -1.20 8.30
N LEU A 254 -4.14 -1.67 9.43
CA LEU A 254 -5.15 -0.94 10.17
C LEU A 254 -4.98 -1.08 11.69
N LYS A 255 -5.45 -0.07 12.41
CA LYS A 255 -5.72 -0.14 13.84
C LYS A 255 -7.19 -0.53 14.02
N PRO A 256 -7.49 -1.69 14.63
CA PRO A 256 -8.84 -2.21 14.69
C PRO A 256 -9.68 -1.50 15.78
N ALA A 257 -11.00 -1.67 15.70
CA ALA A 257 -11.97 -1.22 16.68
C ALA A 257 -13.12 -2.23 16.80
N HIS A 258 -13.85 -2.20 17.91
CA HIS A 258 -15.09 -2.98 18.05
C HIS A 258 -16.17 -2.45 17.11
N THR A 259 -17.10 -3.30 16.67
CA THR A 259 -18.18 -2.88 15.74
C THR A 259 -19.02 -1.73 16.31
N GLN A 260 -19.31 -1.75 17.63
CA GLN A 260 -20.06 -0.67 18.30
C GLN A 260 -19.34 0.69 18.28
N ASN A 261 -18.02 0.68 18.08
CA ASN A 261 -17.15 1.85 17.98
C ASN A 261 -16.54 1.96 16.56
N PHE A 262 -17.29 1.54 15.52
CA PHE A 262 -16.79 1.40 14.15
C PHE A 262 -15.92 2.57 13.66
N PHE A 263 -16.33 3.81 13.92
CA PHE A 263 -15.62 5.01 13.45
C PHE A 263 -14.24 5.25 14.09
N ASP A 264 -13.89 4.47 15.11
CA ASP A 264 -12.55 4.48 15.73
C ASP A 264 -11.53 3.67 14.93
N ILE A 265 -11.97 2.79 14.01
CA ILE A 265 -11.07 2.07 13.13
C ILE A 265 -10.22 3.04 12.30
N LYS A 266 -8.93 2.74 12.12
CA LYS A 266 -8.03 3.54 11.29
C LYS A 266 -7.37 2.66 10.25
N VAL A 267 -7.74 2.82 8.99
CA VAL A 267 -6.95 2.30 7.87
C VAL A 267 -5.71 3.19 7.75
N LYS A 268 -4.54 2.64 8.05
CA LYS A 268 -3.28 3.37 8.11
C LYS A 268 -2.55 3.34 6.76
N GLU A 269 -2.56 2.18 6.10
CA GLU A 269 -1.90 2.00 4.81
C GLU A 269 -2.68 1.02 3.93
N ILE A 270 -2.66 1.27 2.63
CA ILE A 270 -3.07 0.31 1.60
C ILE A 270 -1.79 -0.32 1.07
N ILE A 271 -1.61 -1.61 1.33
CA ILE A 271 -0.40 -2.35 0.93
C ILE A 271 -0.54 -2.77 -0.54
N CYS A 272 -1.71 -3.31 -0.88
CA CYS A 272 -2.07 -3.62 -2.25
C CYS A 272 -3.60 -3.61 -2.43
N LYS A 273 -4.05 -3.36 -3.66
CA LYS A 273 -5.45 -3.52 -4.07
C LYS A 273 -5.61 -3.56 -5.61
N PRO A 274 -6.75 -3.99 -6.15
CA PRO A 274 -7.07 -3.84 -7.57
C PRO A 274 -7.21 -2.37 -7.98
N LEU A 275 -6.91 -2.06 -9.24
CA LEU A 275 -7.09 -0.76 -9.86
C LEU A 275 -8.50 -0.62 -10.46
N ASP A 276 -8.95 -1.65 -11.19
CA ASP A 276 -10.30 -1.76 -11.76
C ASP A 276 -11.11 -2.78 -10.93
N PHE A 277 -12.33 -2.44 -10.47
CA PHE A 277 -13.12 -3.28 -9.55
C PHE A 277 -14.62 -2.92 -9.47
#